data_AF-A0A1S2CBH3-F1
#
_entry.id   AF-A0A1S2CBH3-F1
#
_cell.length_a   1.000
_cell.length_b   1.000
_cell.length_c   1.000
_cell.angle_alpha   90.00
_cell.angle_beta   90.00
_cell.angle_gamma   90.00
#
_symmetry.space_group_name_H-M   'P 1'
#
loop_
_entity.id
_entity.type
_entity.pdbx_description
1 polymer ?
#
loop_
_entity_poly.entity_id
_entity_poly.type
_entity_poly.pdbx_seq_one_letter_code
_entity_poly.pdbx_strand_id
1 'polypeptide(L)'
;MITTALYLTIGMVTLATLLNVYRLIKGPDEPDRVLAIDTLYINAIALIILLGITLGTRMYLESALLIAVMGFVSTVAMAKYLKRGSVIE
;
A
#
# COMPACT_ATOMS: atom_id res chain seq x y z
N MET A 1 16.76 16.83 -14.03
CA MET A 1 15.29 16.87 -14.21
C MET A 1 14.62 15.60 -13.67
N ILE A 2 14.97 14.40 -14.16
CA ILE A 2 14.41 13.12 -13.67
C ILE A 2 14.69 12.89 -12.18
N THR A 3 15.92 13.15 -11.72
CA THR A 3 16.30 12.97 -10.31
C THR A 3 15.48 13.86 -9.36
N THR A 4 15.23 15.12 -9.74
CA THR A 4 14.40 16.04 -8.97
C THR A 4 12.95 15.56 -8.91
N ALA A 5 12.40 15.10 -10.04
CA ALA A 5 11.05 14.52 -10.10
C ALA A 5 10.92 13.26 -9.24
N LEU A 6 11.98 12.43 -9.18
CA LEU A 6 12.01 11.22 -8.36
C LEU A 6 11.92 11.56 -6.87
N TYR A 7 12.77 12.46 -6.37
CA TYR A 7 12.74 12.88 -4.97
C TYR A 7 11.43 13.59 -4.59
N LEU A 8 10.88 14.40 -5.50
CA LEU A 8 9.59 15.06 -5.30
C LEU A 8 8.45 14.03 -5.20
N THR A 9 8.43 13.04 -6.10
CA THR A 9 7.46 11.94 -6.06
C THR A 9 7.57 11.15 -4.76
N ILE A 10 8.80 10.81 -4.32
CA ILE A 10 9.02 10.13 -3.04
C ILE A 10 8.42 10.93 -1.89
N GLY A 11 8.71 12.24 -1.82
CA GLY A 11 8.15 13.11 -0.78
C GLY A 11 6.62 13.14 -0.78
N MET A 12 5.99 13.24 -1.96
CA MET A 12 4.54 13.22 -2.10
C MET A 12 3.92 11.89 -1.69
N VAL A 13 4.51 10.76 -2.08
CA VAL A 13 3.99 9.42 -1.72
C VAL A 13 4.20 9.15 -0.23
N THR A 14 5.29 9.61 0.37
CA THR A 14 5.48 9.55 1.83
C THR A 14 4.40 10.34 2.56
N LEU A 15 4.09 11.56 2.12
CA LEU A 15 2.99 12.35 2.70
C LEU A 15 1.64 11.65 2.53
N ALA A 16 1.35 11.10 1.34
CA ALA A 16 0.14 10.32 1.10
C ALA A 16 0.05 9.09 2.03
N THR A 17 1.19 8.44 2.29
CA THR A 17 1.27 7.30 3.21
C THR A 17 0.93 7.72 4.64
N LEU A 18 1.49 8.83 5.13
CA LEU A 18 1.20 9.37 6.46
C LEU A 18 -0.27 9.76 6.63
N LEU A 19 -0.86 10.42 5.63
CA LEU A 19 -2.28 10.75 5.62
C LEU A 19 -3.16 9.49 5.64
N ASN A 20 -2.75 8.45 4.93
CA ASN A 20 -3.47 7.18 4.91
C ASN A 20 -3.36 6.43 6.24
N VAL A 21 -2.19 6.44 6.90
CA VAL A 21 -2.03 5.92 8.27
C VAL A 21 -2.97 6.64 9.24
N TYR A 22 -3.07 7.97 9.14
CA TYR A 22 -4.02 8.73 9.96
C TYR A 22 -5.47 8.28 9.72
N ARG A 23 -5.86 8.08 8.46
CA ARG A 23 -7.21 7.58 8.10
C ARG A 23 -7.45 6.15 8.59
N LEU A 24 -6.43 5.29 8.57
CA LEU A 24 -6.53 3.93 9.10
C LEU A 24 -6.82 3.92 10.61
N ILE A 25 -6.15 4.79 11.36
CA ILE A 25 -6.32 4.87 12.81
C ILE A 25 -7.68 5.47 13.17
N LYS A 26 -8.06 6.59 12.53
CA LYS A 26 -9.26 7.36 12.85
C LYS A 26 -10.53 6.94 12.09
N GLY A 27 -10.43 5.98 11.17
CA GLY A 27 -11.54 5.52 10.33
C GLY A 27 -12.76 5.10 11.19
N PRO A 28 -13.96 5.64 10.94
CA PRO A 28 -15.15 5.40 11.77
C PRO A 28 -15.73 3.99 11.56
N ASP A 29 -15.73 3.53 10.31
CA ASP A 29 -16.34 2.26 9.91
C ASP A 29 -15.27 1.19 9.62
N GLU A 30 -15.57 -0.09 9.88
CA GLU A 30 -14.63 -1.16 9.56
C GLU A 30 -14.25 -1.25 8.07
N PRO A 31 -15.19 -1.16 7.10
CA PRO A 31 -14.85 -1.15 5.69
C PRO A 31 -13.90 -0.01 5.31
N ASP A 32 -14.05 1.16 5.92
CA ASP A 32 -13.18 2.31 5.69
C ASP A 32 -11.73 2.02 6.10
N ARG A 33 -11.53 1.29 7.21
CA ARG A 33 -10.21 0.88 7.68
C ARG A 33 -9.60 -0.18 6.75
N VAL A 34 -10.41 -1.09 6.21
CA VAL A 34 -9.95 -2.09 5.22
C VAL A 34 -9.49 -1.42 3.93
N LEU A 35 -10.25 -0.46 3.42
CA LEU A 35 -9.86 0.33 2.24
C LEU A 35 -8.61 1.18 2.49
N ALA A 36 -8.45 1.70 3.71
CA ALA A 36 -7.23 2.40 4.11
C ALA A 36 -6.01 1.46 4.10
N ILE A 37 -6.14 0.22 4.58
CA ILE A 37 -5.07 -0.80 4.49
C ILE A 37 -4.74 -1.12 3.03
N ASP A 38 -5.73 -1.33 2.17
CA ASP A 38 -5.53 -1.60 0.73
C ASP A 38 -4.74 -0.47 0.06
N THR A 39 -5.14 0.77 0.32
CA THR A 39 -4.43 1.97 -0.18
C THR A 39 -2.99 2.05 0.37
N LEU A 40 -2.76 1.54 1.59
CA LEU A 40 -1.43 1.57 2.22
C LEU A 40 -0.48 0.59 1.54
N TYR A 41 -0.98 -0.58 1.11
CA TYR A 41 -0.20 -1.52 0.30
C TYR A 41 0.23 -0.88 -1.03
N ILE A 42 -0.66 -0.18 -1.72
CA ILE A 42 -0.34 0.49 -2.99
C ILE A 42 0.72 1.58 -2.78
N ASN A 43 0.59 2.40 -1.72
CA ASN A 43 1.59 3.41 -1.39
C ASN A 43 2.95 2.80 -1.04
N ALA A 44 2.98 1.68 -0.31
CA ALA A 44 4.21 0.95 0.00
C ALA A 44 4.88 0.40 -1.26
N ILE A 45 4.11 -0.17 -2.18
CA ILE A 45 4.59 -0.65 -3.49
C ILE A 45 5.23 0.50 -4.28
N ALA A 46 4.56 1.65 -4.32
CA ALA A 46 5.09 2.84 -5.00
C ALA A 46 6.43 3.29 -4.39
N LEU A 47 6.53 3.36 -3.05
CA LEU A 47 7.78 3.73 -2.37
C LEU A 47 8.92 2.73 -2.64
N ILE A 48 8.62 1.44 -2.65
CA ILE A 48 9.60 0.38 -2.93
C ILE A 48 10.12 0.49 -4.36
N ILE A 49 9.24 0.71 -5.34
CA ILE A 49 9.64 0.89 -6.74
C ILE A 49 10.48 2.15 -6.90
N LEU A 50 10.06 3.27 -6.31
CA LEU A 50 10.80 4.54 -6.36
C LEU A 50 12.19 4.37 -5.72
N LEU A 51 12.30 3.65 -4.60
CA LEU A 51 13.58 3.28 -3.99
C LEU A 51 14.44 2.41 -4.91
N GLY A 52 13.85 1.41 -5.57
CA GLY A 52 14.55 0.61 -6.57
C GLY A 52 15.12 1.43 -7.71
N ILE A 53 14.38 2.45 -8.17
CA ILE A 53 14.87 3.42 -9.17
C ILE A 53 16.02 4.25 -8.61
N THR A 54 15.92 4.74 -7.36
CA THR A 54 17.03 5.52 -6.74
C THR A 54 18.32 4.71 -6.57
N LEU A 55 18.19 3.43 -6.24
CA LEU A 55 19.32 2.52 -5.99
C LEU A 55 19.83 1.83 -7.26
N GLY A 56 19.14 1.99 -8.39
CA GLY A 56 19.53 1.39 -9.67
C GLY A 56 19.41 -0.14 -9.71
N THR A 57 18.61 -0.75 -8.83
CA THR A 57 18.48 -2.22 -8.73
C THR A 57 17.05 -2.68 -8.99
N ARG A 58 16.93 -3.80 -9.72
CA ARG A 58 15.64 -4.42 -10.05
C ARG A 58 15.09 -5.32 -8.94
N MET A 59 15.89 -5.63 -7.91
CA MET A 59 15.51 -6.54 -6.83
C MET A 59 14.25 -6.09 -6.08
N TYR A 60 14.03 -4.78 -5.96
CA TYR A 60 12.83 -4.23 -5.32
C TYR A 60 11.54 -4.46 -6.12
N LEU A 61 11.63 -4.67 -7.43
CA LEU A 61 10.46 -4.92 -8.28
C LEU A 61 9.81 -6.27 -7.96
N GLU A 62 10.62 -7.29 -7.69
CA GLU A 62 10.12 -8.61 -7.26
C GLU A 62 9.44 -8.52 -5.89
N SER A 63 10.05 -7.78 -4.95
CA SER A 63 9.46 -7.54 -3.63
C SER A 63 8.13 -6.78 -3.72
N ALA A 64 8.06 -5.76 -4.59
CA ALA A 64 6.84 -5.01 -4.86
C ALA A 64 5.72 -5.90 -5.44
N LEU A 65 6.07 -6.83 -6.34
CA LEU A 65 5.10 -7.79 -6.90
C LEU A 65 4.55 -8.73 -5.81
N LEU A 66 5.42 -9.25 -4.94
CA LEU A 66 5.01 -10.11 -3.82
C LEU A 66 4.06 -9.37 -2.87
N ILE A 67 4.37 -8.12 -2.54
CA ILE A 67 3.52 -7.28 -1.69
C ILE A 67 2.17 -7.00 -2.38
N ALA A 68 2.15 -6.78 -3.70
CA ALA A 68 0.92 -6.56 -4.45
C ALA A 68 -0.04 -7.76 -4.35
N VAL A 69 0.49 -8.97 -4.55
CA VAL A 69 -0.31 -10.20 -4.45
C VAL A 69 -0.79 -10.42 -3.02
N MET A 70 0.11 -10.30 -2.03
CA MET A 70 -0.24 -10.47 -0.62
C MET A 70 -1.26 -9.44 -0.12
N GLY A 71 -1.11 -8.18 -0.53
CA GLY A 71 -2.03 -7.10 -0.20
C GLY A 71 -3.44 -7.36 -0.74
N PHE A 72 -3.53 -7.74 -2.02
CA PHE A 72 -4.81 -8.10 -2.65
C PHE A 72 -5.49 -9.29 -1.95
N VAL A 73 -4.75 -10.36 -1.67
CA VAL A 73 -5.31 -11.54 -0.98
C VAL A 73 -5.82 -11.16 0.41
N SER A 74 -5.07 -10.33 1.15
CA SER A 74 -5.45 -9.86 2.48
C SER A 74 -6.74 -9.04 2.46
N THR A 75 -6.93 -8.17 1.47
CA THR A 75 -8.10 -7.30 1.39
C THR A 75 -9.34 -8.06 0.93
N VAL A 76 -9.20 -9.04 0.02
CA VAL A 76 -10.27 -9.98 -0.33
C VAL A 76 -10.70 -10.82 0.88
N ALA A 77 -9.75 -11.34 1.66
CA ALA A 77 -10.05 -12.12 2.86
C ALA A 77 -10.83 -11.28 3.90
N MET A 78 -10.40 -10.03 4.11
CA MET A 78 -11.05 -9.11 5.04
C MET A 78 -12.45 -8.69 4.56
N ALA A 79 -12.63 -8.44 3.27
CA ALA A 79 -13.95 -8.15 2.69
C ALA A 79 -14.91 -9.34 2.84
N LYS A 80 -14.41 -10.58 2.68
CA LYS A 80 -15.21 -11.79 2.90
C LYS A 80 -15.58 -11.93 4.38
N TYR A 81 -14.63 -11.68 5.28
CA TYR A 81 -14.86 -11.71 6.73
C TYR A 81 -15.95 -10.72 7.16
N LEU A 82 -15.86 -9.46 6.71
CA LEU A 82 -16.85 -8.41 6.98
C LEU A 82 -18.27 -8.80 6.56
N LYS A 83 -18.42 -9.51 5.44
CA LYS A 83 -19.74 -9.88 4.91
C LYS A 83 -20.33 -11.14 5.53
N ARG A 84 -19.49 -12.11 5.91
CA ARG A 84 -19.94 -13.47 6.28
C ARG A 84 -19.56 -13.91 7.70
N GLY A 85 -18.74 -13.15 8.44
CA GLY A 85 -18.26 -13.50 9.77
C GLY A 85 -17.21 -14.63 9.82
N SER A 86 -17.00 -15.36 8.72
CA SER A 86 -15.93 -16.34 8.55
C SER A 86 -15.26 -16.21 7.18
N VAL A 87 -13.94 -16.40 7.14
CA VAL A 87 -13.14 -16.42 5.90
C VAL A 87 -13.20 -17.79 5.22
N ILE A 88 -13.23 -18.87 6.01
CA ILE A 88 -13.20 -20.27 5.54
C ILE A 88 -14.50 -20.94 5.98
N GLU A 89 -15.15 -21.61 5.05
CA GLU A 89 -16.37 -22.40 5.27
C GLU A 89 -15.99 -23.77 5.83
#